data_AF-A0A966G5A3-F1
#
_entry.id   AF-A0A966G5A3-F1
#
_cell.length_a   1.000
_cell.length_b   1.000
_cell.length_c   1.000
_cell.angle_alpha   90.00
_cell.angle_beta   90.00
_cell.angle_gamma   90.00
#
_symmetry.space_group_name_H-M   'P 1'
#
loop_
_entity.id
_entity.type
_entity.pdbx_description
1 polymer ?
#
loop_
_entity_poly.entity_id
_entity_poly.type
_entity_poly.pdbx_seq_one_letter_code
_entity_poly.pdbx_strand_id
1 'polypeptide(L)' 'MISQEINFKPLIAHSLKALAEIGHKTNRPELALSDCQQALELCQELGISLVKECKELLTQIQAKLEGD' A
#
# COMPACT_ATOMS: atom_id res chain seq x y z
N MET A 1 35.82 2.45 3.48
CA MET A 1 34.71 2.27 2.54
C MET A 1 33.43 2.43 3.35
N ILE A 2 32.68 3.51 3.14
CA ILE A 2 31.40 3.75 3.85
C ILE A 2 30.32 3.19 2.93
N SER A 3 29.84 1.98 3.19
CA SER A 3 28.66 1.46 2.50
C SER A 3 27.44 2.12 3.13
N GLN A 4 26.80 3.04 2.41
CA GLN A 4 25.45 3.48 2.81
C GLN A 4 24.49 2.33 2.50
N GLU A 5 23.85 1.78 3.53
CA GLU A 5 22.73 0.85 3.34
C GLU A 5 21.60 1.61 2.63
N ILE A 6 21.30 1.20 1.39
CA ILE A 6 20.17 1.75 0.65
C ILE A 6 18.90 1.19 1.30
N ASN A 7 18.18 2.01 2.04
CA ASN A 7 16.89 1.63 2.60
C ASN A 7 15.81 1.68 1.49
N PHE A 8 15.54 0.54 0.87
CA PHE A 8 14.53 0.41 -0.19
C PHE A 8 13.08 0.39 0.33
N LYS A 9 12.87 0.27 1.64
CA LYS A 9 11.53 0.10 2.22
C LYS A 9 10.54 1.21 1.84
N PRO A 10 10.91 2.51 1.79
CA PRO A 10 9.98 3.55 1.31
C PRO A 10 9.53 3.33 -0.13
N LEU A 11 10.44 2.90 -1.02
CA LEU A 11 10.11 2.61 -2.42
C LEU A 11 9.16 1.42 -2.54
N ILE A 12 9.36 0.40 -1.71
CA ILE A 12 8.47 -0.78 -1.63
C ILE A 12 7.07 -0.33 -1.20
N ALA A 13 6.94 0.53 -0.19
CA ALA A 13 5.65 1.05 0.26
C ALA A 13 4.90 1.80 -0.86
N HIS A 14 5.60 2.66 -1.60
CA HIS A 14 5.03 3.36 -2.75
C HIS A 14 4.59 2.39 -3.86
N SER A 15 5.39 1.36 -4.13
CA SER A 15 5.10 0.37 -5.17
C SER A 15 3.87 -0.46 -4.81
N LEU A 16 3.75 -0.91 -3.56
CA LEU A 16 2.59 -1.63 -3.05
C LEU A 16 1.32 -0.79 -3.09
N LYS A 17 1.39 0.51 -2.74
CA LYS A 17 0.25 1.42 -2.90
C LYS A 17 -0.22 1.48 -4.36
N ALA A 18 0.71 1.65 -5.29
CA ALA A 18 0.38 1.72 -6.72
C ALA A 18 -0.27 0.43 -7.23
N LEU A 19 0.23 -0.75 -6.79
CA LEU A 19 -0.37 -2.03 -7.11
C LEU A 19 -1.80 -2.14 -6.55
N ALA A 20 -2.02 -1.69 -5.32
CA ALA A 20 -3.35 -1.64 -4.73
C ALA A 20 -4.32 -0.75 -5.53
N GLU A 21 -3.89 0.43 -5.97
CA GLU A 21 -4.70 1.32 -6.82
C GLU A 21 -5.05 0.66 -8.15
N ILE A 22 -4.10 -0.04 -8.77
CA ILE A 22 -4.32 -0.77 -10.03
C ILE A 22 -5.28 -1.94 -9.80
N GLY A 23 -5.08 -2.74 -8.76
CA GLY A 23 -5.95 -3.86 -8.41
C GLY A 23 -7.39 -3.42 -8.16
N HIS A 24 -7.58 -2.30 -7.45
CA HIS A 24 -8.88 -1.72 -7.17
C HIS A 24 -9.62 -1.31 -8.46
N LYS A 25 -8.89 -0.68 -9.40
CA LYS A 25 -9.42 -0.24 -10.70
C LYS A 25 -9.67 -1.41 -11.67
N THR A 26 -8.90 -2.49 -11.57
CA THR A 26 -8.95 -3.64 -12.49
C THR A 26 -9.84 -4.80 -12.00
N ASN A 27 -10.72 -4.53 -11.03
CA ASN A 27 -11.64 -5.49 -10.44
C ASN A 27 -10.96 -6.72 -9.81
N ARG A 28 -9.79 -6.51 -9.20
CA ARG A 28 -9.09 -7.50 -8.37
C ARG A 28 -9.00 -6.99 -6.93
N PRO A 29 -10.14 -6.83 -6.24
CA PRO A 29 -10.19 -6.15 -4.96
C PRO A 29 -9.46 -6.91 -3.84
N GLU A 30 -9.41 -8.24 -3.90
CA GLU A 30 -8.67 -9.08 -2.93
C GLU A 30 -7.16 -8.84 -3.00
N LEU A 31 -6.61 -8.79 -4.23
CA LEU A 31 -5.19 -8.47 -4.46
C LEU A 31 -4.90 -7.04 -4.01
N ALA A 32 -5.78 -6.10 -4.35
CA ALA A 32 -5.67 -4.71 -3.94
C ALA A 32 -5.64 -4.56 -2.41
N LEU A 33 -6.49 -5.32 -1.71
CA LEU A 33 -6.57 -5.32 -0.25
C LEU A 33 -5.24 -5.77 0.36
N SER A 34 -4.70 -6.90 -0.11
CA SER A 34 -3.42 -7.44 0.37
C SER A 34 -2.26 -6.48 0.14
N ASP A 35 -2.16 -5.90 -1.07
CA ASP A 35 -1.11 -4.94 -1.41
C ASP A 35 -1.23 -3.65 -0.57
N CYS A 36 -2.46 -3.17 -0.34
CA CYS A 36 -2.71 -1.96 0.45
C CYS A 36 -2.39 -2.16 1.94
N GLN A 37 -2.66 -3.35 2.48
CA GLN A 37 -2.32 -3.72 3.86
C GLN A 37 -0.81 -3.78 4.07
N GLN A 38 -0.08 -4.44 3.17
CA GLN A 38 1.38 -4.49 3.21
C GLN A 38 2.00 -3.09 3.06
N ALA A 39 1.45 -2.25 2.18
CA ALA A 39 1.88 -0.86 2.06
C ALA A 39 1.69 -0.12 3.39
N LEU A 40 0.52 -0.26 4.03
CA LEU A 40 0.19 0.41 5.28
C LEU A 40 1.11 -0.02 6.43
N GLU A 41 1.36 -1.31 6.60
CA GLU A 41 2.26 -1.86 7.62
C GLU A 41 3.67 -1.28 7.46
N LEU A 42 4.20 -1.31 6.23
CA LEU A 42 5.52 -0.77 5.94
C LEU A 42 5.58 0.75 6.15
N CYS A 43 4.50 1.48 5.82
CA CYS A 43 4.42 2.91 6.08
C CYS A 43 4.43 3.24 7.57
N GLN A 44 3.76 2.43 8.39
CA GLN A 44 3.72 2.58 9.84
C GLN A 44 5.08 2.26 10.46
N GLU A 45 5.74 1.19 10.00
CA GLU A 45 7.09 0.83 10.45
C GLU A 45 8.09 1.95 10.16
N LEU A 46 7.99 2.57 8.98
CA LEU A 46 8.90 3.64 8.54
C LEU A 46 8.52 5.03 9.06
N GLY A 47 7.31 5.21 9.61
CA GLY A 47 6.80 6.51 10.05
C GLY A 47 6.64 7.53 8.91
N ILE A 48 6.35 7.08 7.69
CA ILE A 48 6.22 7.96 6.51
C ILE A 48 4.79 8.48 6.33
N SER A 49 4.64 9.62 5.64
CA SER A 49 3.35 10.29 5.46
C SER A 49 2.32 9.50 4.63
N LEU A 50 2.77 8.47 3.91
CA LEU A 50 1.94 7.63 3.04
C LEU A 50 0.87 6.83 3.80
N VAL A 51 0.99 6.69 5.14
CA VAL A 51 -0.01 6.03 6.01
C VAL A 51 -1.43 6.54 5.76
N LYS A 52 -1.62 7.85 5.58
CA LYS A 52 -2.94 8.43 5.37
C LYS A 52 -3.55 7.97 4.05
N GLU A 53 -2.76 8.01 2.98
CA GLU A 53 -3.18 7.59 1.64
C GLU A 53 -3.49 6.10 1.61
N CYS A 54 -2.67 5.26 2.23
CA CYS A 54 -2.93 3.81 2.34
C CYS A 54 -4.21 3.50 3.11
N LYS A 55 -4.53 4.24 4.18
CA LYS A 55 -5.79 4.05 4.93
C LYS A 55 -7.02 4.43 4.10
N GLU A 56 -6.95 5.54 3.38
CA GLU A 56 -8.03 6.01 2.52
C GLU A 56 -8.29 5.05 1.36
N LEU A 57 -7.22 4.54 0.75
CA LEU A 57 -7.31 3.51 -0.29
C LEU A 57 -7.88 2.19 0.26
N LEU A 58 -7.44 1.76 1.45
CA LEU A 58 -7.95 0.56 2.10
C LEU A 58 -9.47 0.63 2.34
N THR A 59 -9.95 1.79 2.79
CA THR A 59 -11.38 2.03 3.02
C THR A 59 -12.19 1.90 1.73
N GLN A 60 -11.66 2.45 0.62
CA GLN A 60 -12.31 2.34 -0.71
C GLN A 60 -12.33 0.89 -1.22
N ILE A 61 -11.25 0.14 -1.00
CA ILE A 61 -11.17 -1.27 -1.40
C ILE A 61 -12.17 -2.11 -0.62
N GLN A 62 -12.27 -1.91 0.70
CA GLN A 62 -13.21 -2.62 1.56
C GLN A 62 -14.66 -2.31 1.21
N ALA A 63 -15.00 -1.03 1.03
CA ALA A 63 -16.34 -0.62 0.61
C ALA A 63 -16.78 -1.27 -0.71
N LYS A 64 -15.83 -1.50 -1.64
CA LYS A 64 -16.11 -2.21 -2.89
C LYS A 64 -16.27 -3.72 -2.71
N LEU A 65 -15.59 -4.34 -1.74
CA LEU A 65 -15.74 -5.76 -1.41
C LEU A 65 -17.05 -6.06 -0.68
N GLU A 66 -17.52 -5.14 0.16
CA GLU A 66 -18.77 -5.29 0.93
C GLU A 66 -20.03 -5.01 0.09
N GLY A 67 -19.86 -4.42 -1.10
CA GLY A 67 -20.95 -4.07 -2.02
C GLY A 67 -21.20 -5.06 -3.16
N ASP A 68 -20.47 -6.19 -3.21
CA ASP A 68 -20.64 -7.31 -4.13
C ASP A 68 -21.37 -8.47 -3.43
#